data_AF-A0A0Q6A666-F1
#
_entry.id   AF-A0A0Q6A666-F1
#
_cell.length_a   1.000
_cell.length_b   1.000
_cell.length_c   1.000
_cell.angle_alpha   90.00
_cell.angle_beta   90.00
_cell.angle_gamma   90.00
#
_symmetry.space_group_name_H-M   'P 1'
#
loop_
_entity.id
_entity.type
_entity.pdbx_description
1 polymer ?
#
loop_
_entity_poly.entity_id
_entity_poly.type
_entity_poly.pdbx_seq_one_letter_code
_entity_poly.pdbx_strand_id
1 'polypeptide(L)' 'MDEAENKLERLHRLKSALDIEIGGGKERGRVACPNCPHDGDWRTEVGGWVFSCEECGVRLDGRFPARRIAN' A
#
# COMPACT_ATOMS: atom_id res chain seq x y z
N MET A 1 -20.55 -27.23 -16.96
CA MET A 1 -19.86 -26.04 -16.45
C MET A 1 -20.77 -24.85 -16.70
N ASP A 2 -21.47 -24.48 -15.65
CA ASP A 2 -22.48 -23.44 -15.65
C ASP A 2 -21.84 -22.06 -15.87
N GLU A 3 -22.51 -21.20 -16.64
CA GLU A 3 -22.05 -19.84 -16.97
C GLU A 3 -21.66 -19.02 -15.73
N ALA A 4 -22.26 -19.33 -14.58
CA ALA A 4 -21.95 -18.74 -13.28
C ALA A 4 -20.53 -19.06 -12.78
N GLU A 5 -20.04 -20.28 -13.01
CA GLU A 5 -18.70 -20.73 -12.59
C GLU A 5 -17.62 -19.97 -13.37
N ASN A 6 -17.82 -19.81 -14.68
CA ASN A 6 -16.91 -19.07 -15.56
C ASN A 6 -16.85 -17.56 -15.21
N LYS A 7 -18.00 -16.96 -14.84
CA LYS A 7 -18.06 -15.57 -14.34
C LYS A 7 -17.28 -15.41 -13.03
N LEU A 8 -17.41 -16.38 -12.11
CA LEU A 8 -16.71 -16.35 -10.83
C LEU A 8 -15.19 -16.47 -11.02
N GLU A 9 -14.73 -17.39 -11.86
CA GLU A 9 -13.30 -17.53 -12.17
C GLU A 9 -12.73 -16.24 -12.78
N ARG A 10 -13.47 -15.60 -13.68
CA ARG A 10 -13.07 -14.34 -14.31
C ARG A 10 -12.98 -13.19 -13.30
N LEU A 11 -13.92 -13.11 -12.35
CA LEU A 11 -13.87 -12.15 -11.24
C LEU A 11 -12.68 -12.40 -10.31
N HIS A 12 -12.39 -13.67 -9.99
CA HIS A 12 -11.22 -14.02 -9.19
C HIS A 12 -9.90 -13.61 -9.86
N ARG A 13 -9.77 -13.85 -11.18
CA ARG A 13 -8.58 -13.42 -11.94
C ARG A 13 -8.42 -11.90 -11.95
N LEU A 14 -9.52 -11.16 -12.15
CA LEU A 14 -9.50 -9.69 -12.11
C LEU A 14 -9.13 -9.16 -10.72
N LYS A 15 -9.67 -9.76 -9.66
CA LYS A 15 -9.29 -9.40 -8.27
C LYS A 15 -7.82 -9.66 -8.02
N SER A 16 -7.28 -10.81 -8.40
CA SER A 16 -5.86 -11.12 -8.22
C SER A 16 -4.96 -10.21 -9.04
N ALA A 17 -5.33 -9.86 -10.27
CA ALA A 17 -4.60 -8.89 -11.07
C ALA A 17 -4.60 -7.50 -10.41
N LEU A 18 -5.76 -7.08 -9.90
CA LEU A 18 -5.90 -5.81 -9.18
C LEU A 18 -5.11 -5.82 -7.85
N ASP A 19 -5.10 -6.92 -7.11
CA ASP A 19 -4.30 -7.08 -5.90
C ASP A 19 -2.79 -7.03 -6.21
N ILE A 20 -2.35 -7.43 -7.41
CA ILE A 20 -0.95 -7.32 -7.87
C ILE A 20 -0.63 -5.89 -8.32
N GLU A 21 -1.52 -5.24 -9.08
CA GLU A 21 -1.32 -3.88 -9.59
C GLU A 21 -1.46 -2.81 -8.49
N ILE A 22 -2.40 -2.98 -7.56
CA ILE A 22 -2.56 -2.14 -6.37
C ILE A 22 -1.55 -2.54 -5.29
N GLY A 23 -1.23 -3.82 -5.19
CA GLY A 23 -0.19 -4.36 -4.32
C GLY A 23 1.22 -4.17 -4.86
N GLY A 24 1.51 -2.97 -5.39
CA GLY A 24 2.88 -2.48 -5.48
C GLY A 24 3.46 -2.43 -4.07
N GLY A 25 4.01 -3.57 -3.62
CA GLY A 25 4.68 -3.84 -2.36
C GLY A 25 3.99 -3.26 -1.12
N LYS A 26 3.47 -4.09 -0.22
CA LYS A 26 3.34 -3.71 1.20
C LYS A 26 4.75 -3.57 1.78
N GLU A 27 5.48 -2.56 1.33
CA GLU A 27 6.81 -2.23 1.80
C GLU A 27 6.64 -1.67 3.21
N ARG A 28 7.44 -2.18 4.12
CA ARG A 28 7.48 -1.74 5.51
C ARG A 28 8.90 -1.87 6.01
N GLY A 29 9.27 -1.02 6.95
CA GLY A 29 10.57 -1.07 7.57
C GLY A 29 10.69 -0.05 8.69
N ARG A 30 11.92 0.16 9.14
CA ARG A 30 12.27 1.21 10.10
C ARG A 30 13.13 2.27 9.42
N VAL A 31 12.93 3.52 9.81
CA VAL A 31 13.66 4.69 9.32
C VAL A 31 13.84 5.69 10.46
N ALA A 32 14.93 6.46 10.42
CA ALA A 32 15.23 7.46 11.43
C ALA A 32 14.08 8.46 11.62
N CYS A 33 13.71 8.72 12.87
CA CYS A 33 12.67 9.69 13.19
C CYS A 33 13.19 11.12 12.97
N PRO A 34 12.41 12.00 12.31
CA PRO A 34 12.82 13.40 12.13
C PRO A 34 12.78 14.22 13.43
N ASN A 35 12.09 13.74 14.47
CA ASN A 35 11.83 14.51 15.71
C ASN A 35 12.63 14.02 16.92
N CYS A 36 13.26 12.85 16.86
CA CYS A 36 13.99 12.27 17.98
C CYS A 36 15.12 11.35 17.49
N PRO A 37 16.07 10.94 18.35
CA PRO A 37 17.22 10.13 17.93
C PRO A 37 16.90 8.64 17.69
N HIS A 38 15.62 8.25 17.76
CA HIS A 38 15.18 6.86 17.59
C HIS A 38 14.65 6.61 16.17
N ASP A 39 14.55 5.34 15.78
CA ASP A 39 13.87 4.96 14.56
C ASP A 39 12.35 4.89 14.78
N GLY A 40 11.58 5.08 13.71
CA GLY A 40 10.16 4.78 13.66
C GLY A 40 9.83 3.80 12.54
N ASP A 41 8.65 3.20 12.62
CA ASP A 41 8.12 2.29 11.60
C ASP A 41 7.51 3.08 10.45
N TRP A 42 7.79 2.67 9.22
CA TRP A 42 7.12 3.15 8.03
C TRP A 42 6.50 1.99 7.26
N ARG A 43 5.41 2.28 6.54
CA ARG A 43 4.77 1.34 5.63
C ARG A 43 4.11 2.06 4.47
N THR A 44 4.05 1.40 3.32
CA THR A 44 3.19 1.81 2.21
C THR A 44 1.78 1.28 2.41
N GLU A 45 0.81 2.08 1.99
CA GLU A 45 -0.60 1.76 1.98
C GLU A 45 -1.16 2.06 0.58
N VAL A 46 -2.37 1.57 0.29
CA VAL A 46 -3.00 1.86 -0.99
C VAL A 46 -3.20 3.38 -1.13
N GLY A 47 -2.46 3.98 -2.05
CA GLY A 47 -2.50 5.42 -2.32
C GLY A 47 -1.51 6.28 -1.51
N GLY A 48 -0.63 5.69 -0.70
CA GLY A 48 0.31 6.49 0.08
C GLY A 48 1.28 5.71 0.97
N TRP A 49 1.82 6.40 1.96
CA TRP A 49 2.68 5.85 2.99
C TRP A 49 2.34 6.45 4.34
N VAL A 50 2.68 5.73 5.40
CA VAL A 50 2.51 6.13 6.79
C VAL A 50 3.80 5.85 7.55
N PHE A 51 4.14 6.74 8.47
CA PHE A 51 5.24 6.62 9.41
C PHE A 51 4.75 6.88 10.84
N SER A 52 5.30 6.16 11.81
CA SER A 52 5.05 6.36 13.23
C SER A 52 6.29 6.07 14.08
N CYS A 53 6.61 6.93 15.04
CA CYS A 53 7.65 6.67 16.04
C CYS A 53 7.02 6.62 17.44
N GLU A 54 7.19 5.49 18.14
CA GLU A 54 6.61 5.27 19.47
C GLU A 54 7.25 6.16 20.55
N GLU A 55 8.55 6.43 20.43
CA GLU A 55 9.32 7.14 21.46
C GLU A 55 8.92 8.61 21.62
N CYS A 56 8.61 9.28 20.51
CA CYS A 56 8.19 10.69 20.53
C CYS A 56 6.73 10.91 20.11
N GLY A 57 6.03 9.83 19.74
CA GLY A 57 4.62 9.86 19.34
C GLY A 57 4.34 10.54 17.98
N VAL A 58 5.36 10.85 17.18
CA VAL A 58 5.13 11.48 15.87
C VAL A 58 4.48 10.49 14.90
N ARG A 59 3.53 10.98 14.12
CA ARG A 59 2.88 10.26 13.03
C ARG A 59 2.87 11.13 11.79
N LEU A 60 3.32 10.59 10.67
CA LEU A 60 3.33 11.26 9.38
C LEU A 60 2.65 10.36 8.34
N ASP A 61 1.94 10.96 7.39
CA ASP A 61 1.39 10.25 6.25
C ASP A 61 1.53 11.11 4.98
N GLY A 62 1.62 10.44 3.84
CA GLY A 62 1.75 11.10 2.55
C GLY A 62 1.05 10.30 1.46
N ARG A 63 0.50 10.99 0.46
CA ARG A 63 -0.11 10.35 -0.71
C ARG A 63 0.88 10.23 -1.84
N PHE A 64 0.90 9.09 -2.51
CA PHE A 64 1.62 8.99 -3.77
C PHE A 64 0.89 9.84 -4.83
N PRO A 65 1.62 10.58 -5.66
CA PRO A 65 0.99 11.29 -6.77
C PRO A 65 0.27 10.27 -7.63
N ALA A 66 -1.01 10.53 -7.95
CA ALA A 66 -1.74 9.72 -8.90
C ALA A 66 -0.93 9.72 -10.20
N ARG A 67 -0.38 8.56 -10.59
CA ARG A 67 0.24 8.43 -11.91
C ARG A 67 -0.88 8.75 -12.90
N ARG A 68 -0.80 9.90 -13.58
CA ARG A 68 -1.59 10.10 -14.80
C ARG A 68 -1.11 9.03 -15.76
N ILE A 69 -1.93 8.01 -15.98
CA ILE A 69 -1.77 7.14 -17.13
C ILE A 69 -2.06 8.05 -18.32
N ALA A 70 -1.02 8.52 -18.99
CA ALA A 70 -1.17 9.21 -20.26
C ALA A 70 -1.73 8.20 -21.25
N ASN A 71 -2.94 8.49 -21.74
CA ASN A 71 -3.65 7.73 -22.78
C ASN A 71 -3.00 7.97 -24.14
#